data_AF-A0A959AJ48-F1
#
_entry.id   AF-A0A959AJ48-F1
#
_cell.length_a   1.000
_cell.length_b   1.000
_cell.length_c   1.000
_cell.angle_alpha   90.00
_cell.angle_beta   90.00
_cell.angle_gamma   90.00
#
_symmetry.space_group_name_H-M   'P 1'
#
loop_
_entity.id
_entity.type
_entity.pdbx_description
1 polymer ?
#
loop_
_entity_poly.entity_id
_entity_poly.type
_entity_poly.pdbx_seq_one_letter_code
_entity_poly.pdbx_strand_id
1 'polypeptide(L)'
;MKQLSDYRFTVGILSVLAGILALACIWVGTLAVEFNFDAFSDPVLTLQYAHNHALAKWFNLLDLFGYYLLLLPLVFYFHQQYKYRSPWMPLITFSGAAYALVGALGAAILTALWPEQMKDYLTASPEEKQLISTIFSTTTLLVTKGMWNILEVLFAAVWWIGLGRLLWSERKTIGLITMAAGISTLLDALGNIFEILPLSELGMNIYLVLGIVWPVVIGISLMRKSGIDQSSDANRQVNAESKTKIFEPA
;
A
#
# COMPACT_ATOMS: atom_id res chain seq x y z
N MET A 1 6.44 16.89 -23.29
CA MET A 1 7.55 16.34 -22.46
C MET A 1 7.50 16.85 -21.02
N LYS A 2 7.39 18.18 -20.77
CA LYS A 2 7.31 18.75 -19.40
C LYS A 2 6.16 18.17 -18.55
N GLN A 3 4.92 18.13 -19.07
CA GLN A 3 3.76 17.59 -18.36
C GLN A 3 3.87 16.10 -17.96
N LEU A 4 4.53 15.27 -18.77
CA LEU A 4 4.73 13.84 -18.45
C LEU A 4 5.79 13.65 -17.35
N SER A 5 6.82 14.50 -17.35
CA SER A 5 7.82 14.55 -16.27
C SER A 5 7.17 14.98 -14.95
N ASP A 6 6.27 15.97 -14.99
CA ASP A 6 5.55 16.46 -13.81
C ASP A 6 4.59 15.40 -13.24
N TYR A 7 3.90 14.65 -14.10
CA TYR A 7 3.04 13.53 -13.68
C TYR A 7 3.84 12.41 -12.99
N ARG A 8 4.90 11.90 -13.62
CA ARG A 8 5.75 10.84 -13.06
C ARG A 8 6.35 11.25 -11.70
N PHE A 9 6.81 12.48 -11.60
CA PHE A 9 7.38 13.02 -10.36
C PHE A 9 6.33 13.10 -9.25
N THR A 10 5.12 13.58 -9.57
CA THR A 10 3.98 13.65 -8.63
C THR A 10 3.60 12.26 -8.11
N VAL A 11 3.46 11.27 -9.01
CA VAL A 11 3.21 9.87 -8.61
C VAL A 11 4.33 9.37 -7.68
N GLY A 12 5.58 9.74 -7.96
CA GLY A 12 6.72 9.42 -7.11
C GLY A 12 6.61 10.00 -5.70
N ILE A 13 6.24 11.27 -5.56
CA ILE A 13 6.01 11.91 -4.24
C ILE A 13 4.89 11.21 -3.48
N LEU A 14 3.74 10.98 -4.13
CA LEU A 14 2.60 10.34 -3.50
C LEU A 14 2.93 8.92 -3.03
N SER A 15 3.74 8.19 -3.80
CA SER A 15 4.21 6.85 -3.39
C SER A 15 5.13 6.91 -2.17
N VAL A 16 6.04 7.87 -2.08
CA VAL A 16 6.87 8.05 -0.87
C VAL A 16 6.01 8.42 0.33
N LEU A 17 5.05 9.34 0.14
CA LEU A 17 4.13 9.74 1.19
C LEU A 17 3.28 8.56 1.68
N ALA A 18 2.80 7.70 0.77
CA ALA A 18 2.09 6.46 1.11
C ALA A 18 2.91 5.59 2.09
N GLY A 19 4.18 5.32 1.75
CA GLY A 19 5.05 4.54 2.64
C GLY A 19 5.34 5.21 3.99
N ILE A 20 5.48 6.53 4.04
CA ILE A 20 5.64 7.27 5.32
C ILE A 20 4.38 7.15 6.18
N LEU A 21 3.19 7.27 5.58
CA LEU A 21 1.92 7.12 6.29
C LEU A 21 1.69 5.68 6.73
N ALA A 22 2.09 4.70 5.93
CA ALA A 22 2.06 3.28 6.32
C ALA A 22 2.99 3.01 7.52
N LEU A 23 4.19 3.59 7.55
CA LEU A 23 5.08 3.50 8.71
C LEU A 23 4.45 4.17 9.94
N ALA A 24 3.86 5.35 9.77
CA ALA A 24 3.17 6.05 10.84
C ALA A 24 1.96 5.25 11.35
N CYS A 25 1.24 4.55 10.46
CA CYS A 25 0.15 3.64 10.82
C CYS A 25 0.65 2.58 11.81
N ILE A 26 1.67 1.80 11.45
CA ILE A 26 2.21 0.76 12.34
C ILE A 26 2.69 1.33 13.68
N TRP A 27 3.36 2.50 13.65
CA TRP A 27 3.84 3.15 14.86
C TRP A 27 2.69 3.61 15.78
N VAL A 28 1.69 4.31 15.23
CA VAL A 28 0.51 4.76 16.00
C VAL A 28 -0.31 3.58 16.50
N GLY A 29 -0.45 2.52 15.69
CA GLY A 29 -1.10 1.29 16.12
C GLY A 29 -0.40 0.68 17.33
N THR A 30 0.94 0.58 17.28
CA THR A 30 1.73 0.02 18.38
C THR A 30 1.57 0.84 19.66
N LEU A 31 1.49 2.17 19.56
CA LEU A 31 1.18 3.05 20.69
C LEU A 31 -0.25 2.84 21.20
N ALA A 32 -1.23 2.64 20.29
CA ALA A 32 -2.63 2.46 20.66
C ALA A 32 -2.85 1.22 21.54
N VAL A 33 -2.08 0.15 21.30
CA VAL A 33 -2.14 -1.11 22.06
C VAL A 33 -0.99 -1.25 23.07
N GLU A 34 -0.29 -0.15 23.37
CA GLU A 34 0.79 -0.11 24.36
C GLU A 34 1.86 -1.21 24.16
N PHE A 35 2.25 -1.45 22.91
CA PHE A 35 3.22 -2.48 22.49
C PHE A 35 2.77 -3.93 22.72
N ASN A 36 1.50 -4.17 23.05
CA ASN A 36 0.91 -5.51 23.07
C ASN A 36 0.41 -5.91 21.68
N PHE A 37 1.29 -6.53 20.88
CA PHE A 37 0.99 -6.89 19.49
C PHE A 37 -0.11 -7.94 19.34
N ASP A 38 -0.39 -8.74 20.37
CA ASP A 38 -1.46 -9.74 20.36
C ASP A 38 -2.84 -9.07 20.19
N ALA A 39 -2.97 -7.80 20.61
CA ALA A 39 -4.20 -7.03 20.46
C ALA A 39 -4.61 -6.85 19.00
N PHE A 40 -3.68 -6.79 18.04
CA PHE A 40 -4.02 -6.68 16.62
C PHE A 40 -4.76 -7.92 16.07
N SER A 41 -4.56 -9.08 16.69
CA SER A 41 -5.17 -10.35 16.29
C SER A 41 -6.36 -10.74 17.18
N ASP A 42 -6.55 -10.06 18.32
CA ASP A 42 -7.64 -10.28 19.26
C ASP A 42 -8.45 -8.97 19.48
N PRO A 43 -9.63 -8.85 18.85
CA PRO A 43 -10.48 -7.67 19.01
C PRO A 43 -10.96 -7.44 20.45
N VAL A 44 -11.11 -8.49 21.25
CA VAL A 44 -11.51 -8.35 22.67
C VAL A 44 -10.35 -7.80 23.48
N LEU A 45 -9.13 -8.26 23.21
CA LEU A 45 -7.91 -7.70 23.80
C LEU A 45 -7.72 -6.23 23.40
N THR A 46 -8.02 -5.85 22.15
CA THR A 46 -8.00 -4.44 21.72
C THR A 46 -8.87 -3.54 22.60
N LEU A 47 -10.04 -4.00 23.05
CA LEU A 47 -10.92 -3.22 23.93
C LEU A 47 -10.34 -2.97 25.33
N GLN A 48 -9.32 -3.72 25.76
CA GLN A 48 -8.61 -3.43 27.00
C GLN A 48 -7.83 -2.10 26.90
N TYR A 49 -7.54 -1.65 25.67
CA TYR A 49 -6.88 -0.38 25.37
C TYR A 49 -7.86 0.70 24.92
N ALA A 50 -9.14 0.58 25.29
CA ALA A 50 -10.20 1.51 24.91
C ALA A 50 -9.91 2.99 25.24
N HIS A 51 -9.11 3.26 26.29
CA HIS A 51 -8.68 4.63 26.63
C HIS A 51 -7.88 5.29 25.49
N ASN A 52 -7.23 4.51 24.63
CA ASN A 52 -6.46 4.96 23.47
C ASN A 52 -7.29 5.08 22.18
N HIS A 53 -8.62 5.17 22.28
CA HIS A 53 -9.54 5.31 21.13
C HIS A 53 -9.14 6.39 20.09
N ALA A 54 -8.52 7.49 20.52
CA ALA A 54 -8.02 8.53 19.61
C ALA A 54 -6.84 8.04 18.75
N LEU A 55 -5.92 7.27 19.34
CA LEU A 55 -4.82 6.64 18.60
C LEU A 55 -5.35 5.56 17.66
N ALA A 56 -6.33 4.76 18.11
CA ALA A 56 -7.00 3.77 17.28
C ALA A 56 -7.66 4.40 16.03
N LYS A 57 -8.27 5.58 16.16
CA LYS A 57 -8.77 6.35 15.01
C LYS A 57 -7.66 6.73 14.04
N TRP A 58 -6.56 7.29 14.54
CA TRP A 58 -5.45 7.73 13.70
C TRP A 58 -4.72 6.56 13.04
N PHE A 59 -4.59 5.42 13.72
CA PHE A 59 -4.11 4.17 13.15
C PHE A 59 -4.90 3.82 11.87
N ASN A 60 -6.22 3.75 11.95
CA ASN A 60 -7.07 3.41 10.80
C ASN A 60 -7.07 4.49 9.70
N LEU A 61 -6.97 5.78 10.05
CA LEU A 61 -6.83 6.85 9.05
C LEU A 61 -5.50 6.79 8.32
N LEU A 62 -4.41 6.52 9.04
CA LEU A 62 -3.08 6.39 8.44
C LEU A 62 -3.01 5.15 7.55
N ASP A 63 -3.66 4.05 7.96
CA ASP A 63 -3.84 2.85 7.15
C ASP A 63 -4.57 3.15 5.83
N LEU A 64 -5.74 3.82 5.91
CA LEU A 64 -6.56 4.25 4.79
C LEU A 64 -5.74 4.97 3.69
N PHE A 65 -4.87 5.89 4.07
CA PHE A 65 -4.07 6.65 3.12
C PHE A 65 -2.75 5.97 2.75
N GLY A 66 -2.09 5.34 3.72
CA GLY A 66 -0.74 4.78 3.59
C GLY A 66 -0.70 3.50 2.78
N TYR A 67 -1.56 2.54 3.10
CA TYR A 67 -1.61 1.25 2.41
C TYR A 67 -2.52 1.27 1.18
N TYR A 68 -3.43 2.24 1.05
CA TYR A 68 -4.47 2.16 0.02
C TYR A 68 -4.59 3.39 -0.90
N LEU A 69 -5.22 4.48 -0.45
CA LEU A 69 -5.68 5.54 -1.37
C LEU A 69 -4.53 6.22 -2.14
N LEU A 70 -3.38 6.43 -1.50
CA LEU A 70 -2.23 7.07 -2.15
C LEU A 70 -1.50 6.17 -3.14
N LEU A 71 -1.83 4.87 -3.21
CA LEU A 71 -1.29 3.95 -4.21
C LEU A 71 -2.07 3.97 -5.53
N LEU A 72 -3.29 4.51 -5.57
CA LEU A 72 -4.11 4.58 -6.80
C LEU A 72 -3.39 5.26 -7.98
N PRO A 73 -2.72 6.43 -7.82
CA PRO A 73 -1.97 7.03 -8.92
C PRO A 73 -0.88 6.10 -9.47
N LEU A 74 -0.27 5.28 -8.61
CA LEU A 74 0.76 4.34 -9.00
C LEU A 74 0.18 3.16 -9.81
N VAL A 75 -1.00 2.67 -9.44
CA VAL A 75 -1.75 1.66 -10.21
C VAL A 75 -1.96 2.13 -11.65
N PHE A 76 -2.51 3.35 -11.81
CA PHE A 76 -2.79 3.89 -13.14
C PHE A 76 -1.53 4.32 -13.90
N TYR A 77 -0.50 4.78 -13.20
CA TYR A 77 0.82 5.04 -13.81
C TYR A 77 1.37 3.78 -14.48
N PHE A 78 1.36 2.64 -13.79
CA PHE A 78 1.84 1.39 -14.36
C PHE A 78 0.94 0.85 -15.47
N HIS A 79 -0.38 1.04 -15.35
CA HIS A 79 -1.28 0.74 -16.46
C HIS A 79 -0.85 1.47 -17.74
N GLN A 80 -0.66 2.78 -17.69
CA GLN A 80 -0.27 3.56 -18.86
C GLN A 80 1.09 3.12 -19.43
N GLN A 81 2.03 2.78 -18.55
CA GLN A 81 3.37 2.35 -18.95
C GLN A 81 3.38 0.98 -19.64
N TYR A 82 2.52 0.05 -19.21
CA TYR A 82 2.58 -1.36 -19.62
C TYR A 82 1.39 -1.86 -20.43
N LYS A 83 0.36 -1.04 -20.69
CA LYS A 83 -0.89 -1.45 -21.39
C LYS A 83 -0.68 -2.12 -22.76
N TYR A 84 0.38 -1.78 -23.48
CA TYR A 84 0.71 -2.38 -24.78
C TYR A 84 1.76 -3.48 -24.71
N ARG A 85 2.28 -3.78 -23.52
CA ARG A 85 3.35 -4.79 -23.32
C ARG A 85 2.83 -6.12 -22.80
N SER A 86 1.61 -6.17 -22.27
CA SER A 86 1.01 -7.40 -21.79
C SER A 86 -0.51 -7.35 -21.92
N PRO A 87 -1.14 -8.41 -22.46
CA PRO A 87 -2.60 -8.52 -22.50
C PRO A 87 -3.23 -8.64 -21.11
N TRP A 88 -2.43 -8.95 -20.08
CA TRP A 88 -2.88 -9.07 -18.69
C TRP A 88 -2.97 -7.74 -17.96
N MET A 89 -2.50 -6.64 -18.55
CA MET A 89 -2.46 -5.34 -17.87
C MET A 89 -3.83 -4.85 -17.37
N PRO A 90 -4.96 -5.04 -18.09
CA PRO A 90 -6.28 -4.70 -17.56
C PRO A 90 -6.61 -5.43 -16.25
N LEU A 91 -6.34 -6.73 -16.18
CA LEU A 91 -6.53 -7.54 -14.97
C LEU A 91 -5.63 -7.04 -13.83
N ILE A 92 -4.34 -6.87 -14.09
CA ILE A 92 -3.37 -6.39 -13.08
C ILE A 92 -3.79 -5.01 -12.54
N THR A 93 -4.30 -4.13 -13.40
CA THR A 93 -4.76 -2.79 -13.01
C THR A 93 -6.05 -2.86 -12.19
N PHE A 94 -7.00 -3.69 -12.63
CA PHE A 94 -8.23 -3.93 -11.88
C PHE A 94 -7.92 -4.47 -10.49
N SER A 95 -7.04 -5.47 -10.39
CA SER A 95 -6.61 -6.02 -9.10
C SER A 95 -5.95 -4.96 -8.22
N GLY A 96 -5.05 -4.11 -8.75
CA GLY A 96 -4.46 -3.03 -7.97
C GLY A 96 -5.48 -1.99 -7.46
N ALA A 97 -6.47 -1.65 -8.29
CA ALA A 97 -7.55 -0.74 -7.90
C ALA A 97 -8.51 -1.38 -6.90
N ALA A 98 -8.83 -2.68 -7.06
CA ALA A 98 -9.67 -3.45 -6.15
C ALA A 98 -9.01 -3.65 -4.79
N TYR A 99 -7.71 -3.93 -4.76
CA TYR A 99 -6.90 -3.93 -3.53
C TYR A 99 -7.06 -2.62 -2.76
N ALA A 100 -6.80 -1.48 -3.42
CA ALA A 100 -6.90 -0.17 -2.77
C ALA A 100 -8.33 0.15 -2.33
N LEU A 101 -9.34 -0.24 -3.12
CA LEU A 101 -10.74 0.00 -2.78
C LEU A 101 -11.20 -0.82 -1.56
N VAL A 102 -10.97 -2.14 -1.58
CA VAL A 102 -11.40 -3.04 -0.49
C VAL A 102 -10.68 -2.68 0.80
N GLY A 103 -9.37 -2.45 0.72
CA GLY A 103 -8.56 -1.99 1.84
C GLY A 103 -9.07 -0.69 2.45
N ALA A 104 -9.27 0.33 1.61
CA ALA A 104 -9.79 1.63 2.04
C ALA A 104 -11.19 1.55 2.65
N LEU A 105 -12.07 0.69 2.13
CA LEU A 105 -13.39 0.46 2.73
C LEU A 105 -13.28 -0.14 4.13
N GLY A 106 -12.42 -1.14 4.32
CA GLY A 106 -12.15 -1.71 5.64
C GLY A 106 -11.64 -0.66 6.62
N ALA A 107 -10.62 0.10 6.22
CA ALA A 107 -10.01 1.13 7.06
C ALA A 107 -11.02 2.24 7.42
N ALA A 108 -11.89 2.63 6.48
CA ALA A 108 -12.94 3.62 6.72
C ALA A 108 -14.01 3.10 7.72
N ILE A 109 -14.41 1.83 7.61
CA ILE A 109 -15.34 1.19 8.55
C ILE A 109 -14.73 1.20 9.96
N LEU A 110 -13.49 0.75 10.11
CA LEU A 110 -12.82 0.70 11.43
C LEU A 110 -12.54 2.10 11.98
N THR A 111 -12.21 3.08 11.13
CA THR A 111 -12.07 4.49 11.52
C THR A 111 -13.34 5.05 12.16
N ALA A 112 -14.51 4.66 11.65
CA ALA A 112 -15.80 5.09 12.19
C ALA A 112 -16.22 4.29 13.42
N LEU A 113 -16.01 2.97 13.40
CA LEU A 113 -16.50 2.06 14.43
C LEU A 113 -15.62 2.05 15.68
N TRP A 114 -14.32 1.83 15.52
CA TRP A 114 -13.42 1.58 16.65
C TRP A 114 -13.44 2.71 17.70
N PRO A 115 -13.21 3.98 17.35
CA PRO A 115 -13.14 5.02 18.37
C PRO A 115 -14.45 5.21 19.14
N GLU A 116 -15.60 5.04 18.49
CA GLU A 116 -16.91 5.20 19.15
C GLU A 116 -17.20 4.01 20.07
N GLN A 117 -17.03 2.78 19.58
CA GLN A 117 -17.23 1.58 20.41
C GLN A 117 -16.26 1.52 21.59
N MET A 118 -14.99 1.93 21.40
CA MET A 118 -14.02 2.03 22.49
C MET A 118 -14.44 3.05 23.55
N LYS A 119 -14.95 4.24 23.16
CA LYS A 119 -15.45 5.23 24.12
C LYS A 119 -16.65 4.70 24.91
N ASP A 120 -17.62 4.12 24.22
CA ASP A 120 -18.82 3.56 24.85
C ASP A 120 -18.43 2.47 25.86
N TYR A 121 -17.49 1.61 25.47
CA TYR A 121 -16.97 0.53 26.32
C TYR A 121 -16.40 1.03 27.66
N LEU A 122 -15.77 2.21 27.71
CA LEU A 122 -15.17 2.74 28.94
C LEU A 122 -16.19 3.05 30.03
N THR A 123 -17.42 3.42 29.65
CA THR A 123 -18.46 3.88 30.59
C THR A 123 -19.64 2.93 30.72
N ALA A 124 -19.68 1.90 29.88
CA ALA A 124 -20.71 0.88 29.83
C ALA A 124 -20.80 0.01 31.10
N SER A 125 -22.01 -0.44 31.43
CA SER A 125 -22.27 -1.48 32.43
C SER A 125 -21.65 -2.83 32.02
N PRO A 126 -21.53 -3.81 32.93
CA PRO A 126 -21.03 -5.14 32.58
C PRO A 126 -21.80 -5.81 31.43
N GLU A 127 -23.13 -5.68 31.42
CA GLU A 127 -23.98 -6.24 30.37
C GLU A 127 -23.78 -5.52 29.03
N GLU A 128 -23.66 -4.19 29.04
CA GLU A 128 -23.40 -3.39 27.85
C GLU A 128 -21.99 -3.66 27.27
N LYS A 129 -20.98 -3.83 28.13
CA LYS A 129 -19.61 -4.20 27.72
C LYS A 129 -19.57 -5.51 26.96
N GLN A 130 -20.37 -6.50 27.37
CA GLN A 130 -20.46 -7.78 26.66
C GLN A 130 -21.08 -7.61 25.26
N LEU A 131 -22.11 -6.77 25.14
CA LEU A 131 -22.74 -6.46 23.86
C LEU A 131 -21.77 -5.72 22.93
N ILE A 132 -21.11 -4.67 23.43
CA ILE A 132 -20.11 -3.89 22.68
C ILE A 132 -18.96 -4.80 22.23
N SER A 133 -18.43 -5.66 23.11
CA SER A 133 -17.36 -6.61 22.77
C SER A 133 -17.75 -7.54 21.64
N THR A 134 -19.00 -8.00 21.62
CA THR A 134 -19.53 -8.88 20.58
C THR A 134 -19.58 -8.14 19.23
N ILE A 135 -20.19 -6.95 19.20
CA ILE A 135 -20.33 -6.13 17.99
C ILE A 135 -18.93 -5.75 17.47
N PHE A 136 -18.07 -5.24 18.35
CA PHE A 136 -16.70 -4.85 18.03
C PHE A 136 -15.92 -6.02 17.41
N SER A 137 -15.98 -7.20 18.03
CA SER A 137 -15.27 -8.38 17.54
C SER A 137 -15.81 -8.87 16.21
N THR A 138 -17.13 -8.97 16.06
CA THR A 138 -17.75 -9.42 14.80
C THR A 138 -17.40 -8.47 13.65
N THR A 139 -17.54 -7.16 13.84
CA THR A 139 -17.23 -6.20 12.78
C THR A 139 -15.74 -6.13 12.48
N THR A 140 -14.88 -6.20 13.51
CA THR A 140 -13.43 -6.24 13.30
C THR A 140 -13.02 -7.48 12.51
N LEU A 141 -13.53 -8.67 12.84
CA LEU A 141 -13.25 -9.91 12.10
C LEU A 141 -13.78 -9.89 10.67
N LEU A 142 -14.96 -9.29 10.43
CA LEU A 142 -15.49 -9.12 9.07
C LEU A 142 -14.53 -8.30 8.21
N VAL A 143 -13.94 -7.24 8.76
CA VAL A 143 -12.96 -6.41 8.06
C VAL A 143 -11.61 -7.13 7.96
N THR A 144 -11.00 -7.51 9.07
CA THR A 144 -9.62 -8.03 9.07
C THR A 144 -9.55 -9.38 8.36
N LYS A 145 -10.31 -10.39 8.79
CA LYS A 145 -10.27 -11.71 8.16
C LYS A 145 -10.96 -11.72 6.80
N GLY A 146 -12.18 -11.17 6.72
CA GLY A 146 -13.00 -11.27 5.51
C GLY A 146 -12.49 -10.37 4.38
N MET A 147 -12.42 -9.06 4.64
CA MET A 147 -12.06 -8.08 3.62
C MET A 147 -10.56 -8.05 3.37
N TRP A 148 -9.73 -7.88 4.41
CA TRP A 148 -8.30 -7.66 4.27
C TRP A 148 -7.54 -8.96 3.99
N ASN A 149 -7.53 -9.92 4.93
CA ASN A 149 -6.68 -11.11 4.85
C ASN A 149 -7.18 -12.21 3.90
N ILE A 150 -8.34 -12.04 3.26
CA ILE A 150 -8.82 -12.95 2.19
C ILE A 150 -8.99 -12.19 0.89
N LEU A 151 -9.95 -11.26 0.80
CA LEU A 151 -10.33 -10.68 -0.48
C LEU A 151 -9.29 -9.69 -1.02
N GLU A 152 -8.87 -8.72 -0.20
CA GLU A 152 -7.93 -7.66 -0.56
C GLU A 152 -6.54 -8.23 -0.91
N VAL A 153 -6.01 -9.12 -0.08
CA VAL A 153 -4.67 -9.71 -0.28
C VAL A 153 -4.58 -10.59 -1.53
N LEU A 154 -5.69 -11.21 -1.98
CA LEU A 154 -5.74 -11.90 -3.27
C LEU A 154 -5.62 -10.93 -4.44
N PHE A 155 -6.28 -9.77 -4.37
CA PHE A 155 -6.11 -8.72 -5.38
C PHE A 155 -4.69 -8.15 -5.35
N ALA A 156 -4.12 -7.91 -4.17
CA ALA A 156 -2.71 -7.53 -4.04
C ALA A 156 -1.78 -8.57 -4.67
N ALA A 157 -2.01 -9.86 -4.44
CA ALA A 157 -1.17 -10.93 -4.98
C ALA A 157 -1.13 -10.88 -6.52
N VAL A 158 -2.30 -10.81 -7.17
CA VAL A 158 -2.39 -10.70 -8.64
C VAL A 158 -1.70 -9.42 -9.13
N TRP A 159 -1.96 -8.30 -8.45
CA TRP A 159 -1.39 -7.01 -8.82
C TRP A 159 0.13 -6.99 -8.72
N TRP A 160 0.70 -7.30 -7.55
CA TRP A 160 2.13 -7.22 -7.29
C TRP A 160 2.93 -8.31 -8.00
N ILE A 161 2.44 -9.55 -8.10
CA ILE A 161 3.12 -10.60 -8.87
C ILE A 161 3.14 -10.22 -10.36
N GLY A 162 1.99 -9.83 -10.90
CA GLY A 162 1.87 -9.43 -12.31
C GLY A 162 2.73 -8.22 -12.65
N LEU A 163 2.67 -7.17 -11.84
CA LEU A 163 3.48 -5.97 -11.99
C LEU A 163 4.98 -6.27 -11.81
N GLY A 164 5.34 -7.05 -10.81
CA GLY A 164 6.73 -7.41 -10.53
C GLY A 164 7.37 -8.18 -11.68
N ARG A 165 6.63 -9.07 -12.35
CA ARG A 165 7.07 -9.76 -13.57
C ARG A 165 7.34 -8.80 -14.72
N LEU A 166 6.50 -7.77 -14.89
CA LEU A 166 6.71 -6.74 -15.92
C LEU A 166 7.95 -5.90 -15.60
N LEU A 167 8.09 -5.47 -14.34
CA LEU A 167 9.22 -4.67 -13.86
C LEU A 167 10.55 -5.43 -13.91
N TRP A 168 10.54 -6.76 -13.79
CA TRP A 168 11.74 -7.60 -13.84
C TRP A 168 12.58 -7.37 -15.11
N SER A 169 11.90 -7.16 -16.24
CA SER A 169 12.55 -6.95 -17.54
C SER A 169 13.37 -5.65 -17.62
N GLU A 170 13.00 -4.64 -16.83
CA GLU A 170 13.65 -3.32 -16.84
C GLU A 170 14.54 -3.09 -15.62
N ARG A 171 14.08 -3.53 -14.44
CA ARG A 171 14.70 -3.27 -13.14
C ARG A 171 14.51 -4.48 -12.23
N LYS A 172 15.37 -5.49 -12.41
CA LYS A 172 15.32 -6.80 -11.69
C LYS A 172 15.09 -6.66 -10.19
N THR A 173 15.83 -5.80 -9.49
CA THR A 173 15.70 -5.62 -8.04
C THR A 173 14.31 -5.13 -7.64
N ILE A 174 13.78 -4.13 -8.34
CA ILE A 174 12.44 -3.60 -8.07
C ILE A 174 11.38 -4.66 -8.41
N GLY A 175 11.54 -5.36 -9.53
CA GLY A 175 10.68 -6.48 -9.90
C GLY A 175 10.65 -7.56 -8.82
N LEU A 176 11.80 -7.93 -8.26
CA LEU A 176 11.91 -8.92 -7.20
C LEU A 176 11.19 -8.48 -5.92
N ILE A 177 11.43 -7.25 -5.45
CA ILE A 177 10.76 -6.71 -4.26
C ILE A 177 9.24 -6.68 -4.47
N THR A 178 8.79 -6.27 -5.66
CA THR A 178 7.36 -6.24 -6.01
C THR A 178 6.77 -7.65 -6.01
N MET A 179 7.44 -8.64 -6.61
CA MET A 179 6.96 -10.03 -6.58
C MET A 179 6.97 -10.60 -5.17
N ALA A 180 7.97 -10.29 -4.34
CA ALA A 180 8.01 -10.72 -2.95
C ALA A 180 6.81 -10.21 -2.16
N ALA A 181 6.41 -8.95 -2.35
CA ALA A 181 5.20 -8.38 -1.75
C ALA A 181 3.93 -9.14 -2.17
N GLY A 182 3.79 -9.43 -3.47
CA GLY A 182 2.63 -10.19 -3.97
C GLY A 182 2.62 -11.66 -3.54
N ILE A 183 3.79 -12.30 -3.40
CA ILE A 183 3.89 -13.65 -2.86
C ILE A 183 3.51 -13.65 -1.38
N SER A 184 3.98 -12.67 -0.60
CA SER A 184 3.62 -12.58 0.82
C SER A 184 2.12 -12.39 1.04
N THR A 185 1.44 -11.58 0.24
CA THR A 185 -0.04 -11.46 0.32
C THR A 185 -0.75 -12.73 -0.13
N LEU A 186 -0.19 -13.48 -1.09
CA LEU A 186 -0.74 -14.79 -1.46
C LEU A 186 -0.61 -15.80 -0.31
N LEU A 187 0.53 -15.83 0.39
CA LEU A 187 0.71 -16.68 1.56
C LEU A 187 -0.27 -16.30 2.68
N ASP A 188 -0.50 -15.00 2.90
CA ASP A 188 -1.52 -14.51 3.83
C ASP A 188 -2.92 -15.04 3.49
N ALA A 189 -3.33 -14.85 2.24
CA ALA A 189 -4.62 -15.30 1.73
C ALA A 189 -4.82 -16.81 1.91
N LEU A 190 -3.86 -17.61 1.44
CA LEU A 190 -3.97 -19.06 1.50
C LEU A 190 -3.90 -19.57 2.95
N GLY A 191 -3.09 -18.94 3.80
CA GLY A 191 -3.06 -19.22 5.23
C GLY A 191 -4.43 -19.00 5.88
N ASN A 192 -5.12 -17.90 5.57
CA ASN A 192 -6.46 -17.66 6.10
C ASN A 192 -7.52 -18.59 5.50
N ILE A 193 -7.50 -18.85 4.19
CA ILE A 193 -8.47 -19.73 3.50
C ILE A 193 -8.38 -21.18 4.01
N PHE A 194 -7.17 -21.67 4.25
CA PHE A 194 -6.92 -23.04 4.71
C PHE A 194 -6.72 -23.14 6.22
N GLU A 195 -6.92 -22.05 6.96
CA GLU A 195 -6.77 -21.98 8.42
C GLU A 195 -5.37 -22.40 8.92
N ILE A 196 -4.31 -22.10 8.16
CA ILE A 196 -2.92 -22.37 8.49
C ILE A 196 -2.30 -21.09 9.08
N LEU A 197 -2.48 -20.89 10.39
CA LEU A 197 -2.05 -19.67 11.10
C LEU A 197 -0.57 -19.27 10.88
N PRO A 198 0.42 -20.17 10.96
CA PRO A 198 1.82 -19.78 10.75
C PRO A 198 2.08 -19.25 9.33
N LEU A 199 1.31 -19.72 8.34
CA LEU A 199 1.44 -19.29 6.96
C LEU A 199 0.85 -17.90 6.77
N SER A 200 -0.33 -17.64 7.37
CA SER A 200 -0.94 -16.32 7.28
C SER A 200 -0.13 -15.26 8.00
N GLU A 201 0.33 -15.55 9.22
CA GLU A 201 1.19 -14.63 9.98
C GLU A 201 2.49 -14.31 9.25
N LEU A 202 3.15 -15.31 8.66
CA LEU A 202 4.37 -15.09 7.90
C LEU A 202 4.11 -14.18 6.69
N GLY A 203 3.06 -14.49 5.91
CA GLY A 203 2.67 -13.71 4.75
C GLY A 203 2.33 -12.26 5.12
N MET A 204 1.48 -12.07 6.12
CA MET A 204 1.04 -10.77 6.61
C MET A 204 2.22 -9.92 7.10
N ASN A 205 3.11 -10.47 7.94
CA ASN A 205 4.23 -9.69 8.49
C ASN A 205 5.22 -9.23 7.41
N ILE A 206 5.54 -10.09 6.44
CA ILE A 206 6.39 -9.72 5.30
C ILE A 206 5.69 -8.64 4.47
N TYR A 207 4.40 -8.81 4.20
CA TYR A 207 3.60 -7.84 3.46
C TYR A 207 3.57 -6.47 4.15
N LEU A 208 3.33 -6.40 5.47
CA LEU A 208 3.26 -5.12 6.19
C LEU A 208 4.56 -4.32 6.08
N VAL A 209 5.72 -4.99 6.17
CA VAL A 209 7.03 -4.36 5.98
C VAL A 209 7.22 -3.94 4.53
N LEU A 210 6.90 -4.81 3.57
CA LEU A 210 7.05 -4.49 2.15
C LEU A 210 6.08 -3.41 1.68
N GLY A 211 4.88 -3.31 2.26
CA GLY A 211 3.92 -2.25 1.98
C GLY A 211 4.41 -0.85 2.42
N ILE A 212 5.40 -0.77 3.31
CA ILE A 212 6.12 0.46 3.64
C ILE A 212 7.28 0.69 2.67
N VAL A 213 8.13 -0.33 2.50
CA VAL A 213 9.40 -0.21 1.75
C VAL A 213 9.17 -0.05 0.25
N TRP A 214 8.27 -0.84 -0.32
CA TRP A 214 7.99 -0.88 -1.75
C TRP A 214 7.55 0.47 -2.33
N PRO A 215 6.52 1.17 -1.79
CA PRO A 215 6.09 2.43 -2.39
C PRO A 215 7.14 3.53 -2.23
N VAL A 216 7.98 3.51 -1.18
CA VAL A 216 9.13 4.42 -1.05
C VAL A 216 10.18 4.15 -2.12
N VAL A 217 10.58 2.88 -2.31
CA VAL A 217 11.57 2.49 -3.32
C VAL A 217 11.09 2.84 -4.72
N ILE A 218 9.83 2.54 -5.05
CA ILE A 218 9.21 2.91 -6.32
C ILE A 218 9.17 4.43 -6.47
N GLY A 219 8.71 5.15 -5.45
CA GLY A 219 8.57 6.60 -5.49
C GLY A 219 9.89 7.31 -5.75
N ILE A 220 10.95 6.93 -5.04
CA ILE A 220 12.31 7.45 -5.27
C ILE A 220 12.79 7.12 -6.69
N SER A 221 12.54 5.89 -7.15
CA SER A 221 12.88 5.44 -8.50
C SER A 221 12.15 6.25 -9.59
N LEU A 222 10.90 6.67 -9.35
CA LEU A 222 10.14 7.53 -10.25
C LEU A 222 10.65 8.96 -10.24
N MET A 223 11.04 9.51 -9.08
CA MET A 223 11.56 10.87 -8.97
C MET A 223 12.98 11.03 -9.54
N ARG A 224 13.80 9.97 -9.52
CA ARG A 224 15.13 10.00 -10.14
C ARG A 224 14.99 10.16 -11.66
N LYS A 225 15.42 11.31 -12.20
CA LYS A 225 15.58 11.51 -13.65
C LYS A 225 16.45 10.38 -14.20
N SER A 226 15.94 9.68 -15.20
CA SER A 226 16.74 8.75 -15.99
C SER A 226 17.84 9.56 -16.67
N GLY A 227 19.12 9.31 -16.35
CA GLY A 227 20.28 9.97 -16.97
C GLY A 227 20.39 9.79 -18.50
N ILE A 228 19.46 9.05 -19.12
CA ILE A 228 19.30 8.92 -20.56
C ILE A 228 18.79 10.23 -21.20
N ASP A 229 18.01 11.05 -20.49
CA ASP A 229 17.57 12.36 -21.02
C ASP A 229 18.71 13.38 -21.05
N GLN A 230 19.67 13.29 -20.12
CA GLN A 230 20.83 14.19 -20.11
C GLN A 230 21.81 13.93 -21.25
N SER A 231 22.02 12.67 -21.65
CA SER A 231 22.89 12.35 -22.79
C SER A 231 22.25 12.68 -24.13
N SER A 232 20.92 12.56 -24.24
CA SER A 232 20.15 12.97 -25.43
C SER A 232 20.13 14.49 -25.61
N ASP A 233 19.94 15.25 -24.53
CA ASP A 233 19.92 16.71 -24.57
C ASP A 233 21.33 17.30 -24.78
N ALA A 234 22.35 16.71 -24.14
CA ALA A 234 23.75 17.10 -24.38
C ALA A 234 24.17 16.81 -25.85
N ASN A 235 23.82 15.64 -26.40
CA ASN A 235 24.12 15.32 -27.80
C ASN A 235 23.33 16.17 -28.80
N ARG A 236 22.12 16.64 -28.44
CA ARG A 236 21.35 17.60 -29.26
C ARG A 236 21.93 19.00 -29.23
N GLN A 237 22.42 19.47 -28.09
CA GLN A 237 23.10 20.76 -27.99
C GLN A 237 24.43 20.77 -28.75
N VAL A 238 25.24 19.71 -28.63
CA VAL A 238 26.51 19.58 -29.38
C VAL A 238 26.27 19.53 -30.90
N ASN A 239 25.22 18.83 -31.36
CA ASN A 239 24.86 18.80 -32.79
C ASN A 239 24.22 20.10 -33.31
N ALA A 240 23.64 20.92 -32.43
CA ALA A 240 23.13 22.24 -32.82
C ALA A 240 24.29 23.23 -32.98
N GLU A 241 25.24 23.26 -32.04
CA GLU A 241 26.43 24.13 -32.10
C GLU A 241 27.39 23.77 -33.24
N SER A 242 27.50 22.48 -33.60
CA SER A 242 28.32 22.08 -34.76
C SER A 242 27.72 22.52 -36.09
N LYS A 243 26.39 22.60 -36.20
CA LYS A 243 25.71 23.08 -37.40
C LYS A 243 25.77 24.60 -37.57
N THR A 244 25.81 25.37 -36.48
CA THR A 244 25.94 26.83 -36.57
C THR A 244 27.33 27.27 -37.04
N LYS A 245 28.40 26.52 -36.70
CA LYS A 245 29.77 26.84 -37.14
C LYS A 245 30.06 26.56 -38.62
N ILE A 246 29.19 25.83 -39.33
CA ILE A 246 29.38 25.51 -40.75
C ILE A 246 28.82 26.62 -41.67
N PHE A 247 28.07 27.58 -41.12
CA PHE A 247 27.37 28.62 -41.88
C PHE A 247 27.87 30.06 -41.60
N GLU A 248 29.11 30.25 -41.15
CA GLU A 248 29.75 31.58 -41.17
C GLU A 248 30.53 31.75 -42.48
N PRO A 249 30.04 32.55 -43.45
CA PRO A 249 30.83 32.95 -44.61
C PRO A 249 31.90 33.97 -44.17
N ALA A 250 33.12 33.74 -44.64
CA ALA A 250 34.28 34.62 -44.49
C ALA A 250 34.11 35.96 -45.23
#